data_AF-A0A2G3Q273-F1
#
_entry.id   AF-A0A2G3Q273-F1
#
_cell.length_a   1.000
_cell.length_b   1.000
_cell.length_c   1.000
_cell.angle_alpha   90.00
_cell.angle_beta   90.00
_cell.angle_gamma   90.00
#
_symmetry.space_group_name_H-M   'P 1'
#
loop_
_entity.id
_entity.type
_entity.pdbx_description
1 polymer ?
#
loop_
_entity_poly.entity_id
_entity_poly.type
_entity_poly.pdbx_seq_one_letter_code
_entity_poly.pdbx_strand_id
1 'polypeptide(L)'
;MGRGKKWTKEEIEFLEESYGQLSVEAIANRLNRTLSSIDNKSYRLGLGAIADAGEYITFNRVAQVLYKKPNSSCRDYLIAHGIPVKKKKFITTTFLIVYPKDLWKWLKENKDKVNFKYMEPGDFGYPEPKWADIKRQSDKANAKFNGRPWSRSEEKQLIFLVNQYKYTNRQLSVLLNRTECAIYRKLIELKVMARPLRADPHSVWTKEQIDLLLQLKAQGYNYHDIALKLGNKSVKAIKGKLERMAKEEKKCAI
;
A
#
# COMPACT_ATOMS: atom_id res chain seq x y z
N MET A 1 -29.63 42.58 -14.51
CA MET A 1 -28.95 41.65 -13.57
C MET A 1 -28.40 42.47 -12.40
N GLY A 2 -28.86 42.22 -11.18
CA GLY A 2 -28.39 42.96 -9.99
C GLY A 2 -26.92 42.65 -9.68
N ARG A 3 -26.15 43.68 -9.28
CA ARG A 3 -24.76 43.48 -8.81
C ARG A 3 -24.77 42.60 -7.57
N GLY A 4 -24.08 41.45 -7.63
CA GLY A 4 -23.95 40.56 -6.49
C GLY A 4 -23.24 41.22 -5.29
N LYS A 5 -23.65 40.86 -4.07
CA LYS A 5 -23.04 41.32 -2.81
C LYS A 5 -21.53 41.08 -2.81
N LYS A 6 -20.73 42.14 -2.68
CA LYS A 6 -19.25 42.06 -2.57
C LYS A 6 -18.86 41.28 -1.32
N TRP A 7 -17.81 40.48 -1.40
CA TRP A 7 -17.25 39.75 -0.27
C TRP A 7 -16.48 40.71 0.64
N THR A 8 -16.77 40.69 1.95
CA THR A 8 -15.97 41.43 2.93
C THR A 8 -14.74 40.60 3.34
N LYS A 9 -13.78 41.23 4.04
CA LYS A 9 -12.57 40.53 4.50
C LYS A 9 -12.91 39.48 5.57
N GLU A 10 -13.83 39.82 6.46
CA GLU A 10 -14.30 38.96 7.55
C GLU A 10 -15.06 37.75 7.00
N GLU A 11 -15.87 37.95 5.94
CA GLU A 11 -16.53 36.84 5.24
C GLU A 11 -15.51 35.91 4.55
N ILE A 12 -14.37 36.45 4.09
CA ILE A 12 -13.29 35.65 3.47
C ILE A 12 -12.53 34.87 4.54
N GLU A 13 -12.07 35.52 5.61
CA GLU A 13 -11.39 34.85 6.73
C GLU A 13 -12.28 33.75 7.34
N PHE A 14 -13.54 34.06 7.61
CA PHE A 14 -14.48 33.06 8.12
C PHE A 14 -14.67 31.89 7.14
N LEU A 15 -14.73 32.16 5.83
CA LEU A 15 -14.82 31.12 4.84
C LEU A 15 -13.57 30.24 4.87
N GLU A 16 -12.37 30.81 4.87
CA GLU A 16 -11.10 30.09 4.90
C GLU A 16 -10.93 29.22 6.15
N GLU A 17 -11.27 29.75 7.33
CA GLU A 17 -11.19 29.02 8.60
C GLU A 17 -12.24 27.91 8.71
N SER A 18 -13.46 28.17 8.19
CA SER A 18 -14.57 27.23 8.30
C SER A 18 -14.60 26.19 7.17
N TYR A 19 -13.88 26.43 6.05
CA TYR A 19 -13.85 25.51 4.91
C TYR A 19 -13.18 24.20 5.31
N GLY A 20 -13.89 23.06 5.20
CA GLY A 20 -13.39 21.76 5.65
C GLY A 20 -13.93 21.32 7.02
N GLN A 21 -14.20 22.28 7.91
CA GLN A 21 -14.75 22.04 9.24
C GLN A 21 -16.28 21.97 9.24
N LEU A 22 -16.93 22.93 8.57
CA LEU A 22 -18.39 23.03 8.45
C LEU A 22 -18.86 22.59 7.07
N SER A 23 -20.13 22.15 6.96
CA SER A 23 -20.73 21.93 5.65
C SER A 23 -20.91 23.27 4.92
N VAL A 24 -20.86 23.26 3.58
CA VAL A 24 -21.10 24.48 2.78
C VAL A 24 -22.46 25.09 3.07
N GLU A 25 -23.44 24.26 3.44
CA GLU A 25 -24.77 24.71 3.86
C GLU A 25 -24.72 25.48 5.19
N ALA A 26 -23.97 24.97 6.17
CA ALA A 26 -23.78 25.67 7.44
C ALA A 26 -23.04 26.99 7.24
N ILE A 27 -22.03 27.02 6.36
CA ILE A 27 -21.28 28.23 6.00
C ILE A 27 -22.20 29.22 5.27
N ALA A 28 -22.96 28.76 4.28
CA ALA A 28 -23.91 29.55 3.51
C ALA A 28 -24.97 30.20 4.42
N ASN A 29 -25.51 29.45 5.37
CA ASN A 29 -26.47 29.95 6.36
C ASN A 29 -25.84 31.00 7.28
N ARG A 30 -24.61 30.77 7.77
CA ARG A 30 -23.91 31.73 8.65
C ARG A 30 -23.51 33.02 7.93
N LEU A 31 -23.07 32.92 6.69
CA LEU A 31 -22.69 34.08 5.86
C LEU A 31 -23.89 34.73 5.16
N ASN A 32 -25.09 34.14 5.30
CA ASN A 32 -26.31 34.53 4.60
C ASN A 32 -26.07 34.71 3.08
N ARG A 33 -25.43 33.72 2.46
CA ARG A 33 -25.09 33.68 1.03
C ARG A 33 -25.60 32.39 0.41
N THR A 34 -25.80 32.39 -0.91
CA THR A 34 -26.21 31.18 -1.63
C THR A 34 -25.05 30.17 -1.71
N LEU A 35 -25.36 28.88 -1.76
CA LEU A 35 -24.36 27.81 -1.95
C LEU A 35 -23.46 28.08 -3.16
N SER A 36 -24.04 28.50 -4.29
CA SER A 36 -23.28 28.84 -5.50
C SER A 36 -22.35 30.04 -5.31
N SER A 37 -22.68 30.99 -4.42
CA SER A 37 -21.76 32.08 -4.08
C SER A 37 -20.57 31.57 -3.28
N ILE A 38 -20.78 30.63 -2.36
CA ILE A 38 -19.71 30.02 -1.56
C ILE A 38 -18.78 29.19 -2.46
N ASP A 39 -19.32 28.30 -3.30
CA ASP A 39 -18.53 27.45 -4.23
C ASP A 39 -17.68 28.28 -5.20
N ASN A 40 -18.26 29.31 -5.81
CA ASN A 40 -17.51 30.18 -6.71
C ASN A 40 -16.39 30.95 -5.99
N LYS A 41 -16.62 31.34 -4.73
CA LYS A 41 -15.61 32.06 -3.95
C LYS A 41 -14.51 31.12 -3.48
N SER A 42 -14.84 29.93 -2.99
CA SER A 42 -13.85 28.94 -2.56
C SER A 42 -12.98 28.48 -3.72
N TYR A 43 -13.56 28.29 -4.91
CA TYR A 43 -12.80 28.01 -6.13
C TYR A 43 -11.82 29.15 -6.46
N ARG A 44 -12.27 30.41 -6.40
CA ARG A 44 -11.41 31.60 -6.67
C ARG A 44 -10.34 31.83 -5.61
N LEU A 45 -10.57 31.43 -4.36
CA LEU A 45 -9.58 31.47 -3.28
C LEU A 45 -8.63 30.27 -3.32
N GLY A 46 -8.85 29.30 -4.22
CA GLY A 46 -8.01 28.10 -4.30
C GLY A 46 -8.17 27.16 -3.11
N LEU A 47 -9.28 27.23 -2.37
CA LEU A 47 -9.56 26.41 -1.18
C LEU A 47 -9.78 24.91 -1.48
N GLY A 48 -9.54 24.49 -2.72
CA GLY A 48 -9.64 23.10 -3.17
C GLY A 48 -11.05 22.52 -3.05
N ALA A 49 -11.19 21.21 -3.23
CA ALA A 49 -12.37 20.53 -2.74
C ALA A 49 -12.29 20.49 -1.21
N ILE A 50 -13.41 20.55 -0.50
CA ILE A 50 -13.50 20.47 0.99
C ILE A 50 -12.73 19.26 1.57
N ALA A 51 -12.52 18.23 0.74
CA ALA A 51 -11.70 17.07 1.02
C ALA A 51 -10.19 17.35 1.19
N ASP A 52 -9.68 18.45 0.65
CA ASP A 52 -8.25 18.79 0.64
C ASP A 52 -7.86 19.74 1.80
N ALA A 53 -8.83 20.28 2.54
CA ALA A 53 -8.64 21.25 3.62
C ALA A 53 -8.24 20.65 5.00
N GLY A 54 -7.71 19.42 5.05
CA GLY A 54 -6.65 19.11 6.02
C GLY A 54 -6.91 18.17 7.21
N GLU A 55 -8.13 17.69 7.48
CA GLU A 55 -8.34 16.72 8.60
C GLU A 55 -8.45 15.26 8.16
N TYR A 56 -8.95 15.02 6.96
CA TYR A 56 -9.27 13.70 6.45
C TYR A 56 -8.99 13.64 4.95
N ILE A 57 -8.75 12.44 4.45
CA ILE A 57 -8.61 12.18 3.02
C ILE A 57 -9.78 11.33 2.55
N THR A 58 -10.23 11.55 1.32
CA THR A 58 -11.32 10.73 0.77
C THR A 58 -10.82 9.31 0.51
N PHE A 59 -11.69 8.32 0.74
CA PHE A 59 -11.38 6.92 0.44
C PHE A 59 -11.02 6.72 -1.04
N ASN A 60 -11.62 7.51 -1.94
CA ASN A 60 -11.27 7.47 -3.35
C ASN A 60 -9.85 7.97 -3.61
N ARG A 61 -9.40 9.03 -2.93
CA ARG A 61 -8.00 9.50 -2.99
C ARG A 61 -7.05 8.42 -2.49
N VAL A 62 -7.37 7.76 -1.35
CA VAL A 62 -6.57 6.63 -0.84
C VAL A 62 -6.42 5.53 -1.89
N ALA A 63 -7.53 5.12 -2.51
CA ALA A 63 -7.51 4.11 -3.56
C ALA A 63 -6.72 4.55 -4.81
N GLN A 64 -6.77 5.82 -5.18
CA GLN A 64 -6.00 6.38 -6.30
C GLN A 64 -4.50 6.35 -6.01
N VAL A 65 -4.08 6.72 -4.81
CA VAL A 65 -2.66 6.67 -4.41
C VAL A 65 -2.13 5.22 -4.43
N LEU A 66 -2.91 4.27 -3.91
CA LEU A 66 -2.47 2.88 -3.80
C LEU A 66 -2.48 2.13 -5.14
N TYR A 67 -3.46 2.39 -6.02
CA TYR A 67 -3.66 1.60 -7.25
C TYR A 67 -3.43 2.38 -8.54
N LYS A 68 -3.17 3.70 -8.50
CA LYS A 68 -3.12 4.65 -9.63
C LYS A 68 -4.44 4.81 -10.38
N LYS A 69 -5.10 3.71 -10.76
CA LYS A 69 -6.42 3.64 -11.41
C LYS A 69 -7.29 2.57 -10.72
N PRO A 70 -7.94 2.88 -9.59
CA PRO A 70 -8.71 1.91 -8.82
C PRO A 70 -10.05 1.56 -9.50
N ASN A 71 -10.35 0.26 -9.63
CA ASN A 71 -11.68 -0.25 -9.98
C ASN A 71 -12.51 -0.56 -8.73
N SER A 72 -13.73 -1.09 -8.89
CA SER A 72 -14.59 -1.50 -7.76
C SER A 72 -13.91 -2.55 -6.89
N SER A 73 -13.34 -3.59 -7.49
CA SER A 73 -12.66 -4.68 -6.78
C SER A 73 -11.50 -4.19 -5.90
N CYS A 74 -10.73 -3.18 -6.34
CA CYS A 74 -9.68 -2.56 -5.52
C CYS A 74 -10.27 -1.94 -4.25
N ARG A 75 -11.42 -1.25 -4.35
CA ARG A 75 -12.09 -0.62 -3.21
C ARG A 75 -12.70 -1.66 -2.29
N ASP A 76 -13.38 -2.65 -2.85
CA ASP A 76 -13.98 -3.75 -2.10
C ASP A 76 -12.92 -4.54 -1.33
N TYR A 77 -11.75 -4.75 -1.94
CA TYR A 77 -10.60 -5.37 -1.28
C TYR A 77 -10.18 -4.57 -0.04
N LEU A 78 -10.01 -3.25 -0.15
CA LEU A 78 -9.62 -2.41 1.00
C LEU A 78 -10.68 -2.45 2.12
N ILE A 79 -11.97 -2.41 1.76
CA ILE A 79 -13.08 -2.49 2.71
C ILE A 79 -13.11 -3.86 3.41
N ALA A 80 -12.99 -4.95 2.64
CA ALA A 80 -12.96 -6.31 3.19
C ALA A 80 -11.77 -6.55 4.14
N HIS A 81 -10.69 -5.79 3.97
CA HIS A 81 -9.51 -5.81 4.84
C HIS A 81 -9.59 -4.79 5.99
N GLY A 82 -10.76 -4.18 6.21
CA GLY A 82 -11.05 -3.37 7.39
C GLY A 82 -10.38 -2.01 7.40
N ILE A 83 -10.18 -1.37 6.24
CA ILE A 83 -9.69 0.00 6.19
C ILE A 83 -10.61 0.93 7.02
N PRO A 84 -10.07 1.87 7.84
CA PRO A 84 -10.87 2.67 8.77
C PRO A 84 -11.64 3.80 8.07
N VAL A 85 -12.64 3.43 7.27
CA VAL A 85 -13.52 4.37 6.56
C VAL A 85 -14.66 4.84 7.45
N LYS A 86 -14.97 6.14 7.37
CA LYS A 86 -16.13 6.76 8.01
C LYS A 86 -16.99 7.44 6.93
N LYS A 87 -18.31 7.42 7.12
CA LYS A 87 -19.25 8.15 6.26
C LYS A 87 -19.35 9.60 6.75
N LYS A 88 -19.12 10.58 5.87
CA LYS A 88 -19.35 12.00 6.16
C LYS A 88 -20.33 12.56 5.14
N LYS A 89 -21.40 13.18 5.64
CA LYS A 89 -22.41 13.84 4.81
C LYS A 89 -21.85 15.20 4.38
N PHE A 90 -21.84 15.43 3.07
CA PHE A 90 -21.63 16.74 2.45
C PHE A 90 -22.98 17.28 1.99
N ILE A 91 -22.99 18.39 1.25
CA ILE A 91 -24.20 19.11 0.80
C ILE A 91 -25.32 18.13 0.38
N THR A 92 -25.11 17.40 -0.71
CA THR A 92 -26.11 16.46 -1.25
C THR A 92 -25.70 14.99 -1.12
N THR A 93 -24.41 14.73 -0.90
CA THR A 93 -23.81 13.40 -1.08
C THR A 93 -23.05 12.97 0.17
N THR A 94 -23.11 11.68 0.50
CA THR A 94 -22.28 11.10 1.55
C THR A 94 -21.01 10.53 0.94
N PHE A 95 -19.84 11.00 1.37
CA PHE A 95 -18.56 10.44 0.95
C PHE A 95 -17.97 9.55 2.05
N LEU A 96 -17.16 8.57 1.62
CA LEU A 96 -16.30 7.80 2.52
C LEU A 96 -14.99 8.55 2.71
N ILE A 97 -14.63 8.77 3.97
CA ILE A 97 -13.42 9.49 4.39
C ILE A 97 -12.57 8.61 5.30
N VAL A 98 -11.28 8.91 5.39
CA VAL A 98 -10.32 8.24 6.26
C VAL A 98 -9.43 9.31 6.90
N TYR A 99 -9.18 9.18 8.21
CA TYR A 99 -8.25 10.06 8.90
C TYR A 99 -6.80 9.57 8.69
N PRO A 100 -5.83 10.44 8.34
CA PRO A 100 -4.46 10.01 8.05
C PRO A 100 -3.78 9.20 9.17
N LYS A 101 -4.02 9.57 10.44
CA LYS A 101 -3.49 8.85 11.62
C LYS A 101 -3.97 7.40 11.66
N ASP A 102 -5.28 7.19 11.47
CA ASP A 102 -5.89 5.86 11.48
C ASP A 102 -5.46 5.06 10.24
N LEU A 103 -5.35 5.73 9.09
CA LEU A 103 -4.84 5.11 7.86
C LEU A 103 -3.42 4.57 8.07
N TRP A 104 -2.51 5.38 8.60
CA TRP A 104 -1.13 4.95 8.81
C TRP A 104 -1.02 3.79 9.80
N LYS A 105 -1.86 3.74 10.84
CA LYS A 105 -1.96 2.60 11.74
C LYS A 105 -2.40 1.34 10.98
N TRP A 106 -3.46 1.43 10.20
CA TRP A 106 -3.96 0.31 9.41
C TRP A 106 -2.95 -0.16 8.35
N LEU A 107 -2.28 0.76 7.66
CA LEU A 107 -1.23 0.45 6.69
C LEU A 107 -0.03 -0.24 7.33
N LYS A 108 0.33 0.13 8.57
CA LYS A 108 1.41 -0.51 9.33
C LYS A 108 1.08 -1.97 9.66
N GLU A 109 -0.17 -2.28 9.94
CA GLU A 109 -0.65 -3.65 10.22
C GLU A 109 -0.81 -4.47 8.95
N ASN A 110 -1.10 -3.83 7.82
CA ASN A 110 -1.39 -4.49 6.53
C ASN A 110 -0.29 -4.29 5.46
N LYS A 111 0.97 -4.10 5.87
CA LYS A 111 2.11 -3.87 4.95
C LYS A 111 2.27 -4.95 3.89
N ASP A 112 1.98 -6.20 4.22
CA ASP A 112 2.11 -7.34 3.30
C ASP A 112 1.01 -7.36 2.21
N LYS A 113 -0.11 -6.68 2.46
CA LYS A 113 -1.31 -6.72 1.60
C LYS A 113 -1.40 -5.51 0.68
N VAL A 114 -0.75 -4.40 1.03
CA VAL A 114 -0.81 -3.13 0.31
C VAL A 114 0.52 -2.86 -0.37
N ASN A 115 0.47 -2.44 -1.64
CA ASN A 115 1.65 -2.11 -2.44
C ASN A 115 1.82 -0.58 -2.54
N PHE A 116 3.02 -0.08 -2.23
CA PHE A 116 3.34 1.36 -2.21
C PHE A 116 4.05 1.84 -3.48
N LYS A 117 4.17 1.01 -4.52
CA LYS A 117 4.90 1.32 -5.77
C LYS A 117 4.49 2.66 -6.39
N TYR A 118 3.21 3.01 -6.34
CA TYR A 118 2.65 4.22 -6.97
C TYR A 118 2.51 5.41 -6.03
N MET A 119 2.79 5.22 -4.75
CA MET A 119 2.69 6.26 -3.74
C MET A 119 3.89 7.19 -3.82
N GLU A 120 3.66 8.49 -3.76
CA GLU A 120 4.68 9.53 -3.67
C GLU A 120 4.72 10.15 -2.26
N PRO A 121 5.86 10.75 -1.85
CA PRO A 121 5.97 11.37 -0.54
C PRO A 121 4.90 12.45 -0.34
N GLY A 122 4.21 12.40 0.81
CA GLY A 122 3.20 13.41 1.16
C GLY A 122 1.80 13.21 0.58
N ASP A 123 1.54 12.13 -0.17
CA ASP A 123 0.23 11.86 -0.79
C ASP A 123 -0.98 11.82 0.17
N PHE A 124 -0.72 11.62 1.47
CA PHE A 124 -1.75 11.56 2.53
C PHE A 124 -1.76 12.76 3.49
N GLY A 125 -0.96 13.83 3.22
CA GLY A 125 -1.11 15.12 3.91
C GLY A 125 -0.81 15.16 5.41
N TYR A 126 -0.07 14.20 5.97
CA TYR A 126 0.26 14.10 7.39
C TYR A 126 1.70 13.56 7.53
N PRO A 127 2.44 13.83 8.63
CA PRO A 127 3.81 13.35 8.79
C PRO A 127 3.93 11.86 8.47
N GLU A 128 4.69 11.58 7.42
CA GLU A 128 4.87 10.24 6.89
C GLU A 128 5.82 9.45 7.80
N PRO A 129 5.46 8.23 8.22
CA PRO A 129 6.37 7.37 8.97
C PRO A 129 7.60 6.97 8.15
N LYS A 130 8.79 6.95 8.78
CA LYS A 130 10.05 6.54 8.12
C LYS A 130 9.98 5.16 7.44
N TRP A 131 9.18 4.23 7.98
CA TRP A 131 9.03 2.89 7.40
C TRP A 131 8.32 2.90 6.04
N ALA A 132 7.49 3.92 5.76
CA ALA A 132 6.73 3.99 4.52
C ALA A 132 7.64 4.23 3.31
N ASP A 133 8.68 5.06 3.47
CA ASP A 133 9.70 5.26 2.44
C ASP A 133 10.49 3.97 2.16
N ILE A 134 10.94 3.27 3.21
CA ILE A 134 11.61 1.98 3.09
C ILE A 134 10.74 0.97 2.33
N LYS A 135 9.45 0.87 2.70
CA LYS A 135 8.50 0.00 2.02
C LYS A 135 8.31 0.40 0.55
N ARG A 136 8.20 1.70 0.26
CA ARG A 136 8.04 2.22 -1.10
C ARG A 136 9.23 1.85 -1.99
N GLN A 137 10.45 2.00 -1.48
CA GLN A 137 11.67 1.58 -2.19
C GLN A 137 11.69 0.07 -2.44
N SER A 138 11.36 -0.73 -1.41
CA SER A 138 11.23 -2.20 -1.52
C SER A 138 10.17 -2.61 -2.56
N ASP A 139 8.99 -1.99 -2.55
CA ASP A 139 7.90 -2.30 -3.48
C ASP A 139 8.23 -1.86 -4.92
N LYS A 140 8.90 -0.71 -5.11
CA LYS A 140 9.42 -0.25 -6.40
C LYS A 140 10.48 -1.22 -6.93
N ALA A 141 11.42 -1.67 -6.11
CA ALA A 141 12.44 -2.66 -6.49
C ALA A 141 11.83 -4.02 -6.89
N ASN A 142 10.77 -4.45 -6.21
CA ASN A 142 10.08 -5.70 -6.50
C ASN A 142 9.17 -5.64 -7.73
N ALA A 143 8.83 -4.45 -8.23
CA ALA A 143 7.98 -4.29 -9.40
C ALA A 143 8.51 -5.02 -10.66
N LYS A 144 9.84 -5.22 -10.74
CA LYS A 144 10.51 -5.95 -11.83
C LYS A 144 10.12 -7.43 -11.94
N PHE A 145 9.64 -8.03 -10.84
CA PHE A 145 9.25 -9.44 -10.79
C PHE A 145 7.79 -9.70 -11.21
N ASN A 146 6.98 -8.64 -11.41
CA ASN A 146 5.54 -8.77 -11.54
C ASN A 146 5.06 -9.04 -12.97
N GLY A 147 4.20 -10.06 -13.11
CA GLY A 147 3.15 -10.16 -14.12
C GLY A 147 3.57 -10.38 -15.59
N ARG A 148 4.85 -10.22 -15.94
CA ARG A 148 5.28 -10.41 -17.33
C ARG A 148 5.17 -11.90 -17.73
N PRO A 149 4.61 -12.24 -18.90
CA PRO A 149 4.65 -13.60 -19.43
C PRO A 149 6.09 -14.12 -19.53
N TRP A 150 6.27 -15.43 -19.57
CA TRP A 150 7.58 -16.03 -19.85
C TRP A 150 7.83 -16.00 -21.36
N SER A 151 9.01 -15.53 -21.76
CA SER A 151 9.47 -15.64 -23.14
C SER A 151 10.04 -17.03 -23.42
N ARG A 152 10.00 -17.47 -24.69
CA ARG A 152 10.59 -18.75 -25.10
C ARG A 152 12.09 -18.84 -24.77
N SER A 153 12.81 -17.72 -24.82
CA SER A 153 14.23 -17.66 -24.45
C SER A 153 14.44 -17.84 -22.94
N GLU A 154 13.63 -17.18 -22.10
CA GLU A 154 13.67 -17.39 -20.64
C GLU A 154 13.33 -18.83 -20.26
N GLU A 155 12.38 -19.47 -20.95
CA GLU A 155 12.02 -20.87 -20.72
C GLU A 155 13.18 -21.81 -21.06
N LYS A 156 13.81 -21.62 -22.22
CA LYS A 156 15.03 -22.36 -22.60
C LYS A 156 16.15 -22.15 -21.58
N GLN A 157 16.35 -20.93 -21.12
CA GLN A 157 17.36 -20.61 -20.11
C GLN A 157 17.04 -21.29 -18.77
N LEU A 158 15.78 -21.30 -18.33
CA LEU A 158 15.35 -22.00 -17.12
C LEU A 158 15.62 -23.51 -17.23
N ILE A 159 15.23 -24.14 -18.35
CA ILE A 159 15.47 -25.57 -18.59
C ILE A 159 16.98 -25.86 -18.55
N PHE A 160 17.77 -25.06 -19.26
CA PHE A 160 19.22 -25.19 -19.30
C PHE A 160 19.84 -25.13 -17.89
N LEU A 161 19.49 -24.11 -17.10
CA LEU A 161 20.02 -23.91 -15.75
C LEU A 161 19.60 -25.03 -14.79
N VAL A 162 18.35 -25.49 -14.85
CA VAL A 162 17.85 -26.55 -13.96
C VAL A 162 18.49 -27.90 -14.28
N ASN A 163 18.73 -28.18 -15.56
CA ASN A 163 19.44 -29.40 -16.00
C ASN A 163 20.94 -29.41 -15.63
N GLN A 164 21.50 -28.30 -15.15
CA GLN A 164 22.86 -28.30 -14.59
C GLN A 164 22.92 -28.91 -13.19
N TYR A 165 21.79 -29.07 -12.49
CA TYR A 165 21.70 -29.59 -11.10
C TYR A 165 22.61 -28.88 -10.08
N LYS A 166 23.00 -27.64 -10.35
CA LYS A 166 23.92 -26.85 -9.51
C LYS A 166 23.22 -25.77 -8.70
N TYR A 167 22.06 -25.31 -9.16
CA TYR A 167 21.43 -24.12 -8.63
C TYR A 167 20.26 -24.44 -7.71
N THR A 168 20.19 -23.71 -6.60
CA THR A 168 19.01 -23.66 -5.74
C THR A 168 17.93 -22.78 -6.35
N ASN A 169 16.68 -22.96 -5.92
CA ASN A 169 15.55 -22.12 -6.34
C ASN A 169 15.82 -20.61 -6.16
N ARG A 170 16.54 -20.26 -5.09
CA ARG A 170 16.92 -18.87 -4.80
C ARG A 170 17.94 -18.32 -5.79
N GLN A 171 18.97 -19.08 -6.11
CA GLN A 171 19.96 -18.68 -7.12
C GLN A 171 19.29 -18.50 -8.49
N LEU A 172 18.40 -19.42 -8.87
CA LEU A 172 17.60 -19.29 -10.10
C LEU A 172 16.71 -18.04 -10.07
N SER A 173 16.12 -17.71 -8.92
CA SER A 173 15.30 -16.51 -8.74
C SER A 173 16.08 -15.23 -9.03
N VAL A 174 17.32 -15.14 -8.54
CA VAL A 174 18.23 -14.02 -8.80
C VAL A 174 18.67 -13.99 -10.26
N LEU A 175 19.11 -15.13 -10.82
CA LEU A 175 19.62 -15.23 -12.19
C LEU A 175 18.56 -14.89 -13.25
N LEU A 176 17.35 -15.41 -13.09
CA LEU A 176 16.26 -15.21 -14.05
C LEU A 176 15.44 -13.95 -13.74
N ASN A 177 15.72 -13.27 -12.62
CA ASN A 177 14.93 -12.16 -12.11
C ASN A 177 13.42 -12.51 -12.05
N ARG A 178 13.11 -13.70 -11.51
CA ARG A 178 11.77 -14.25 -11.33
C ARG A 178 11.58 -14.69 -9.89
N THR A 179 10.37 -14.62 -9.35
CA THR A 179 10.14 -15.14 -7.98
C THR A 179 10.28 -16.67 -7.92
N GLU A 180 10.69 -17.20 -6.77
CA GLU A 180 10.79 -18.66 -6.53
C GLU A 180 9.48 -19.39 -6.92
N CYS A 181 8.33 -18.82 -6.55
CA CYS A 181 7.02 -19.38 -6.90
C CYS A 181 6.70 -19.33 -8.40
N ALA A 182 7.20 -18.35 -9.14
CA ALA A 182 7.02 -18.27 -10.58
C ALA A 182 7.87 -19.34 -11.29
N ILE A 183 9.10 -19.55 -10.85
CA ILE A 183 9.99 -20.60 -11.35
C ILE A 183 9.37 -21.98 -11.10
N TYR A 184 8.94 -22.24 -9.86
CA TYR A 184 8.31 -23.51 -9.51
C TYR A 184 7.08 -23.81 -10.37
N ARG A 185 6.17 -22.83 -10.53
CA ARG A 185 4.98 -22.97 -11.38
C ARG A 185 5.34 -23.23 -12.84
N LYS A 186 6.31 -22.49 -13.38
CA LYS A 186 6.74 -22.66 -14.77
C LYS A 186 7.38 -24.03 -15.02
N LEU A 187 8.16 -24.57 -14.07
CA LEU A 187 8.71 -25.93 -14.19
C LEU A 187 7.63 -27.01 -14.24
N ILE A 188 6.55 -26.85 -13.46
CA ILE A 188 5.38 -27.74 -13.50
C ILE A 188 4.67 -27.61 -14.85
N GLU A 189 4.42 -26.38 -15.30
CA GLU A 189 3.77 -26.08 -16.58
C GLU A 189 4.52 -26.70 -17.76
N LEU A 190 5.86 -26.58 -17.79
CA LEU A 190 6.73 -27.14 -18.83
C LEU A 190 6.96 -28.65 -18.69
N LYS A 191 6.41 -29.32 -17.65
CA LYS A 191 6.59 -30.75 -17.37
C LYS A 191 8.06 -31.19 -17.33
N VAL A 192 8.96 -30.30 -16.92
CA VAL A 192 10.38 -30.61 -16.76
C VAL A 192 10.52 -31.58 -15.59
N MET A 193 11.32 -32.64 -15.72
CA MET A 193 11.55 -33.60 -14.62
C MET A 193 12.66 -33.15 -13.67
N ALA A 194 13.67 -32.45 -14.19
CA ALA A 194 14.74 -31.90 -13.38
C ALA A 194 14.21 -30.91 -12.32
N ARG A 195 14.82 -30.91 -11.14
CA ARG A 195 14.43 -30.08 -10.00
C ARG A 195 15.65 -29.30 -9.49
N PRO A 196 15.49 -28.01 -9.15
CA PRO A 196 16.55 -27.25 -8.51
C PRO A 196 16.96 -27.89 -7.18
N LEU A 197 18.22 -27.69 -6.78
CA LEU A 197 18.71 -28.19 -5.49
C LEU A 197 17.86 -27.63 -4.35
N ARG A 198 17.55 -28.49 -3.38
CA ARG A 198 16.90 -28.08 -2.14
C ARG A 198 17.88 -27.26 -1.33
N ALA A 199 17.39 -26.18 -0.72
CA ALA A 199 18.14 -25.53 0.33
C ALA A 199 18.31 -26.48 1.52
N ASP A 200 19.34 -26.26 2.33
CA ASP A 200 19.65 -27.08 3.51
C ASP A 200 18.41 -27.25 4.41
N PRO A 201 17.89 -28.49 4.57
CA PRO A 201 16.74 -28.80 5.42
C PRO A 201 16.97 -28.48 6.90
N HIS A 202 18.22 -28.54 7.37
CA HIS A 202 18.62 -28.36 8.76
C HIS A 202 19.04 -26.94 9.09
N SER A 203 18.66 -25.96 8.27
CA SER A 203 18.89 -24.56 8.55
C SER A 203 18.07 -24.10 9.78
N VAL A 204 18.63 -24.27 10.97
CA VAL A 204 18.05 -23.85 12.25
C VAL A 204 17.95 -22.32 12.29
N TRP A 205 16.90 -21.79 12.91
CA TRP A 205 16.76 -20.35 13.14
C TRP A 205 17.58 -19.96 14.36
N THR A 206 18.60 -19.12 14.18
CA THR A 206 19.28 -18.50 15.32
C THR A 206 18.43 -17.34 15.87
N LYS A 207 18.68 -16.95 17.13
CA LYS A 207 17.98 -15.80 17.74
C LYS A 207 18.21 -14.53 16.93
N GLU A 208 19.46 -14.27 16.54
CA GLU A 208 19.84 -13.13 15.69
C GLU A 208 19.06 -13.09 14.35
N GLN A 209 18.85 -14.25 13.72
CA GLN A 209 18.07 -14.33 12.49
C GLN A 209 16.59 -14.03 12.70
N ILE A 210 16.04 -14.43 13.85
CA ILE A 210 14.65 -14.12 14.23
C ILE A 210 14.52 -12.63 14.50
N ASP A 211 15.46 -12.04 15.25
CA ASP A 211 15.46 -10.61 15.57
C ASP A 211 15.58 -9.77 14.29
N LEU A 212 16.51 -10.13 13.39
CA LEU A 212 16.65 -9.48 12.10
C LEU A 212 15.39 -9.66 11.23
N LEU A 213 14.76 -10.84 11.23
CA LEU A 213 13.50 -11.08 10.53
C LEU A 213 12.40 -10.15 11.05
N LEU A 214 12.23 -10.05 12.37
CA LEU A 214 11.23 -9.19 12.98
C LEU A 214 11.51 -7.72 12.70
N GLN A 215 12.77 -7.28 12.77
CA GLN A 215 13.19 -5.93 12.45
C GLN A 215 12.88 -5.58 10.99
N LEU A 216 13.26 -6.42 10.03
CA LEU A 216 13.02 -6.18 8.61
C LEU A 216 11.52 -6.19 8.27
N LYS A 217 10.75 -7.09 8.91
CA LYS A 217 9.29 -7.11 8.78
C LYS A 217 8.67 -5.82 9.34
N ALA A 218 9.13 -5.37 10.51
CA ALA A 218 8.68 -4.12 11.13
C ALA A 218 9.02 -2.90 10.27
N GLN A 219 10.15 -2.91 9.57
CA GLN A 219 10.54 -1.88 8.60
C GLN A 219 9.70 -1.91 7.31
N GLY A 220 9.04 -3.02 7.00
CA GLY A 220 8.15 -3.17 5.84
C GLY A 220 8.83 -3.73 4.59
N TYR A 221 9.93 -4.45 4.75
CA TYR A 221 10.55 -5.19 3.65
C TYR A 221 9.65 -6.32 3.17
N ASN A 222 9.66 -6.57 1.87
CA ASN A 222 9.00 -7.74 1.30
C ASN A 222 9.75 -9.02 1.71
N TYR A 223 9.02 -10.14 1.82
CA TYR A 223 9.58 -11.46 2.09
C TYR A 223 10.71 -11.87 1.15
N HIS A 224 10.67 -11.45 -0.12
CA HIS A 224 11.76 -11.71 -1.05
C HIS A 224 13.06 -10.99 -0.62
N ASP A 225 12.99 -9.72 -0.27
CA ASP A 225 14.15 -8.94 0.18
C ASP A 225 14.65 -9.41 1.55
N ILE A 226 13.72 -9.80 2.44
CA ILE A 226 14.07 -10.44 3.72
C ILE A 226 14.84 -11.73 3.47
N ALA A 227 14.38 -12.57 2.53
CA ALA A 227 15.11 -13.78 2.15
C ALA A 227 16.52 -13.41 1.66
N LEU A 228 16.63 -12.45 0.74
CA LEU A 228 17.91 -11.96 0.24
C LEU A 228 18.87 -11.57 1.37
N LYS A 229 18.40 -10.74 2.32
CA LYS A 229 19.20 -10.31 3.48
C LYS A 229 19.59 -11.43 4.43
N LEU A 230 18.71 -12.41 4.66
CA LEU A 230 18.99 -13.54 5.57
C LEU A 230 19.96 -14.57 4.97
N GLY A 231 20.21 -14.57 3.65
CA GLY A 231 21.20 -15.42 3.00
C GLY A 231 20.83 -16.91 2.85
N ASN A 232 20.33 -17.53 3.91
CA ASN A 232 20.14 -18.98 4.02
C ASN A 232 18.67 -19.42 4.16
N LYS A 233 17.72 -18.49 4.27
CA LYS A 233 16.28 -18.82 4.37
C LYS A 233 15.55 -18.53 3.06
N SER A 234 14.62 -19.40 2.69
CA SER A 234 13.69 -19.18 1.58
C SER A 234 12.48 -18.36 2.01
N VAL A 235 11.76 -17.78 1.04
CA VAL A 235 10.50 -17.05 1.29
C VAL A 235 9.49 -17.95 2.02
N LYS A 236 9.40 -19.22 1.63
CA LYS A 236 8.51 -20.21 2.26
C LYS A 236 8.89 -20.47 3.72
N ALA A 237 10.19 -20.59 4.02
CA ALA A 237 10.67 -20.81 5.39
C ALA A 237 10.37 -19.61 6.29
N ILE A 238 10.53 -18.38 5.77
CA ILE A 238 10.22 -17.13 6.48
C ILE A 238 8.73 -17.07 6.84
N LYS A 239 7.84 -17.27 5.85
CA LYS A 239 6.39 -17.29 6.08
C LYS A 239 5.99 -18.32 7.13
N GLY A 240 6.48 -19.56 6.98
CA GLY A 240 6.19 -20.63 7.92
C GLY A 240 6.75 -20.41 9.33
N LYS A 241 7.84 -19.64 9.50
CA LYS A 241 8.33 -19.24 10.83
C LYS A 241 7.42 -18.18 11.46
N LEU A 242 7.04 -17.14 10.71
CA LEU A 242 6.15 -16.08 11.18
C LEU A 242 4.75 -16.61 11.54
N GLU A 243 4.22 -17.54 10.75
CA GLU A 243 2.94 -18.19 11.05
C GLU A 243 2.98 -19.00 12.35
N ARG A 244 4.09 -19.68 12.63
CA ARG A 244 4.28 -20.42 13.89
C ARG A 244 4.37 -19.48 15.09
N MET A 245 5.16 -18.40 14.97
CA MET A 245 5.27 -17.37 16.02
C MET A 245 3.92 -16.73 16.32
N ALA A 246 3.15 -16.36 15.29
CA ALA A 246 1.82 -15.79 15.48
C ALA A 246 0.82 -16.76 16.14
N LYS A 247 0.99 -18.08 15.94
CA LYS A 247 0.18 -19.10 16.63
C LYS A 247 0.60 -19.26 18.09
N GLU A 248 1.89 -19.20 18.38
CA GLU A 248 2.45 -19.26 19.74
C GLU A 248 1.99 -18.06 20.58
N GLU A 249 2.08 -16.84 20.03
CA GLU A 249 1.59 -15.60 20.67
C GLU A 249 0.10 -15.68 21.01
N LYS A 250 -0.72 -16.20 20.08
CA LYS A 250 -2.17 -16.38 20.31
C LYS A 250 -2.48 -17.41 21.38
N LYS A 251 -1.64 -18.43 21.55
CA LYS A 251 -1.82 -19.45 22.59
C LYS A 251 -1.44 -18.93 23.98
N CYS A 252 -0.45 -18.04 24.08
CA CYS A 252 -0.05 -17.43 25.36
C CYS A 252 -0.95 -16.26 25.80
N ALA A 253 -1.79 -15.73 24.91
CA ALA A 253 -2.73 -14.64 25.20
C ALA A 253 -4.13 -15.14 25.66
N ILE A 254 -4.30 -16.45 25.79
CA ILE A 254 -5.50 -17.14 26.32
C ILE A 254 -5.11 -17.73 27.68
#